data_AF-A0A501X8R7-F1
#
_entry.id   AF-A0A501X8R7-F1
#
_cell.length_a   1.000
_cell.length_b   1.000
_cell.length_c   1.000
_cell.angle_alpha   90.00
_cell.angle_beta   90.00
_cell.angle_gamma   90.00
#
_symmetry.space_group_name_H-M   'P 1'
#
loop_
_entity.id
_entity.type
_entity.pdbx_description
1 polymer ?
#
loop_
_entity_poly.entity_id
_entity_poly.type
_entity_poly.pdbx_seq_one_letter_code
_entity_poly.pdbx_strand_id
1 'polypeptide(L)'
;MKKSFKNLFLSLASLSVLPTAMIAANCGGGVKPEEPEKPANNDIQMQTSLGLSIANKATKAENIPVSEAVAELKQADNLDKLVKVLNKFGVNINTEETPDGANYKVDPATHGHADEGEIHLVISQTTTNRISVFTFEITGFKEVKTLEAYNLGSYIVKSQASTELSLLEIKQKLLSAQEKSFDDLKNALIEVLGQDGIKLNETQENKNLEFALDANKIDVLSDSNQIIFNDVKIYDANDKGKVLETTNYTLSK
;
A
#
# COMPACT_ATOMS: atom_id res chain seq x y z
N MET A 1 -25.28 41.33 57.15
CA MET A 1 -24.18 40.83 58.00
C MET A 1 -23.08 40.26 57.10
N LYS A 2 -21.80 40.61 57.39
CA LYS A 2 -20.50 40.12 56.82
C LYS A 2 -20.31 40.32 55.30
N LYS A 3 -19.68 41.40 54.79
CA LYS A 3 -18.26 41.83 54.83
C LYS A 3 -17.24 40.72 54.48
N SER A 4 -16.65 40.79 53.27
CA SER A 4 -15.20 40.80 53.04
C SER A 4 -14.86 40.79 51.53
N PHE A 5 -14.62 41.96 50.95
CA PHE A 5 -13.74 42.11 49.78
C PHE A 5 -12.51 42.87 50.29
N LYS A 6 -11.33 42.25 50.22
CA LYS A 6 -10.05 42.91 50.46
C LYS A 6 -9.25 42.90 49.17
N ASN A 7 -8.93 44.11 48.73
CA ASN A 7 -7.96 44.47 47.70
C ASN A 7 -6.61 43.76 47.89
N LEU A 8 -5.92 43.49 46.79
CA LEU A 8 -4.52 43.93 46.68
C LEU A 8 -4.13 44.22 45.23
N PHE A 9 -3.60 45.42 45.06
CA PHE A 9 -2.96 46.01 43.89
C PHE A 9 -1.61 45.36 43.54
N LEU A 10 -1.13 45.67 42.32
CA LEU A 10 0.25 45.79 41.79
C LEU A 10 0.44 44.91 40.54
N SER A 11 0.39 45.41 39.29
CA SER A 11 1.18 46.46 38.60
C SER A 11 2.63 46.06 38.25
N LEU A 12 2.85 46.01 36.92
CA LEU A 12 4.10 46.13 36.13
C LEU A 12 5.14 44.99 36.22
N ALA A 13 5.49 44.37 35.07
CA ALA A 13 6.50 44.88 34.14
C ALA A 13 6.80 43.91 32.97
N SER A 14 6.98 44.51 31.79
CA SER A 14 7.83 44.12 30.65
C SER A 14 7.90 42.64 30.21
N LEU A 15 7.41 42.37 28.99
CA LEU A 15 8.22 41.63 28.03
C LEU A 15 8.36 42.40 26.72
N SER A 16 9.63 42.58 26.41
CA SER A 16 10.25 43.22 25.25
C SER A 16 9.83 42.58 23.94
N VAL A 17 9.42 43.44 23.01
CA VAL A 17 9.33 43.16 21.58
C VAL A 17 10.74 43.17 21.02
N LEU A 18 11.17 42.09 20.37
CA LEU A 18 12.31 42.12 19.46
C LEU A 18 11.80 41.91 18.03
N PRO A 19 12.09 42.83 17.10
CA PRO A 19 11.85 42.62 15.69
C PRO A 19 13.06 41.89 15.09
N THR A 20 12.82 40.88 14.26
CA THR A 20 13.83 40.44 13.29
C THR A 20 13.27 40.51 11.89
N ALA A 21 14.09 41.14 11.05
CA ALA A 21 13.79 41.67 9.74
C ALA A 21 13.25 40.63 8.75
N MET A 22 12.36 41.13 7.88
CA MET A 22 12.24 40.59 6.53
C MET A 22 13.56 40.77 5.79
N ILE A 23 14.06 39.72 5.17
CA ILE A 23 14.86 39.82 3.95
C ILE A 23 14.00 39.23 2.84
N ALA A 24 13.68 40.07 1.86
CA ALA A 24 13.06 39.66 0.62
C ALA A 24 14.12 39.32 -0.44
N ALA A 25 13.74 38.34 -1.26
CA ALA A 25 14.06 38.17 -2.68
C ALA A 25 15.28 37.32 -3.10
N ASN A 26 14.90 36.36 -3.95
CA ASN A 26 15.55 35.94 -5.20
C ASN A 26 16.46 34.71 -5.14
N CYS A 27 15.97 33.58 -5.66
CA CYS A 27 16.60 32.81 -6.74
C CYS A 27 15.72 31.59 -7.08
N GLY A 28 15.57 31.32 -8.38
CA GLY A 28 14.73 30.24 -8.90
C GLY A 28 15.28 28.84 -8.66
N GLY A 29 14.47 27.85 -9.02
CA GLY A 29 14.89 26.44 -9.10
C GLY A 29 15.25 25.82 -7.75
N GLY A 30 14.24 25.43 -6.98
CA GLY A 30 14.44 24.66 -5.75
C GLY A 30 13.42 23.54 -5.67
N VAL A 31 13.89 22.31 -5.89
CA VAL A 31 13.20 21.06 -5.63
C VAL A 31 12.53 21.13 -4.25
N LYS A 32 11.22 20.81 -4.19
CA LYS A 32 10.53 20.57 -2.90
C LYS A 32 11.41 19.57 -2.13
N PRO A 33 11.79 19.83 -0.88
CA PRO A 33 12.49 18.81 -0.10
C PRO A 33 11.61 17.57 -0.11
N GLU A 34 12.14 16.45 -0.62
CA GLU A 34 11.53 15.15 -0.42
C GLU A 34 11.27 15.03 1.08
N GLU A 35 10.02 14.73 1.42
CA GLU A 35 9.67 14.30 2.76
C GLU A 35 10.62 13.11 3.06
N PRO A 36 11.45 13.18 4.11
CA PRO A 36 12.49 12.17 4.30
C PRO A 36 11.80 10.82 4.35
N GLU A 37 12.20 9.92 3.45
CA GLU A 37 11.82 8.50 3.52
C GLU A 37 11.96 8.09 4.98
N LYS A 38 10.84 7.70 5.57
CA LYS A 38 10.82 7.22 6.95
C LYS A 38 11.87 6.13 7.02
N PRO A 39 12.95 6.28 7.82
CA PRO A 39 14.03 5.33 7.79
C PRO A 39 13.45 3.96 8.08
N ALA A 40 13.72 2.98 7.21
CA ALA A 40 13.39 1.59 7.46
C ALA A 40 13.93 1.26 8.85
N ASN A 41 13.03 1.06 9.81
CA ASN A 41 13.40 0.78 11.19
C ASN A 41 14.06 -0.61 11.19
N ASN A 42 15.39 -0.62 11.10
CA ASN A 42 16.19 -1.83 10.97
C ASN A 42 16.40 -2.56 12.29
N ASP A 43 15.84 -2.04 13.39
CA ASP A 43 15.96 -2.68 14.70
C ASP A 43 14.96 -3.83 14.82
N ILE A 44 15.51 -5.03 15.00
CA ILE A 44 14.73 -6.22 15.37
C ILE A 44 14.14 -5.97 16.76
N GLN A 45 12.83 -5.82 16.85
CA GLN A 45 12.10 -5.64 18.11
C GLN A 45 11.25 -6.87 18.38
N MET A 46 11.11 -7.23 19.66
CA MET A 46 10.25 -8.33 20.07
C MET A 46 8.86 -7.79 20.42
N GLN A 47 7.82 -8.37 19.84
CA GLN A 47 6.42 -8.14 20.23
C GLN A 47 6.01 -9.21 21.23
N THR A 48 5.55 -8.80 22.42
CA THR A 48 5.16 -9.74 23.48
C THR A 48 3.65 -9.71 23.71
N SER A 49 3.00 -10.86 23.53
CA SER A 49 1.58 -11.07 23.80
C SER A 49 1.27 -12.56 23.93
N LEU A 50 0.18 -12.93 24.60
CA LEU A 50 -0.22 -14.33 24.80
C LEU A 50 0.86 -15.22 25.47
N GLY A 51 1.81 -14.63 26.20
CA GLY A 51 2.96 -15.35 26.76
C GLY A 51 4.02 -15.76 25.72
N LEU A 52 3.92 -15.23 24.49
CA LEU A 52 4.88 -15.37 23.41
C LEU A 52 5.60 -14.05 23.20
N SER A 53 6.89 -14.11 22.92
CA SER A 53 7.65 -12.96 22.42
C SER A 53 8.17 -13.29 21.02
N ILE A 54 7.70 -12.60 19.99
CA ILE A 54 8.02 -12.88 18.58
C ILE A 54 8.73 -11.67 17.97
N ALA A 55 9.86 -11.89 17.30
CA ALA A 55 10.57 -10.83 16.59
C ALA A 55 9.72 -10.27 15.44
N ASN A 56 9.72 -8.96 15.27
CA ASN A 56 8.99 -8.25 14.21
C ASN A 56 9.67 -8.34 12.82
N LYS A 57 10.75 -9.10 12.69
CA LYS A 57 11.55 -9.19 11.47
C LYS A 57 12.08 -10.60 11.24
N ALA A 58 11.86 -11.11 10.03
CA ALA A 58 12.44 -12.33 9.51
C ALA A 58 13.84 -12.03 8.95
N THR A 59 14.85 -12.78 9.40
CA THR A 59 16.26 -12.54 9.01
C THR A 59 16.75 -13.45 7.89
N LYS A 60 15.95 -14.44 7.47
CA LYS A 60 16.31 -15.43 6.44
C LYS A 60 15.25 -15.57 5.35
N ALA A 61 14.36 -14.58 5.22
CA ALA A 61 13.18 -14.66 4.35
C ALA A 61 13.13 -13.62 3.23
N GLU A 62 14.22 -12.85 3.00
CA GLU A 62 14.28 -11.76 2.03
C GLU A 62 13.90 -12.16 0.59
N ASN A 63 14.08 -13.44 0.24
CA ASN A 63 13.76 -13.98 -1.09
C ASN A 63 12.49 -14.84 -1.10
N ILE A 64 11.81 -14.99 0.04
CA ILE A 64 10.62 -15.82 0.20
C ILE A 64 9.37 -14.95 -0.01
N PRO A 65 8.49 -15.28 -0.97
CA PRO A 65 7.22 -14.60 -1.14
C PRO A 65 6.35 -14.70 0.13
N VAL A 66 5.72 -13.59 0.50
CA VAL A 66 4.77 -13.53 1.63
C VAL A 66 3.71 -14.63 1.57
N SER A 67 3.17 -14.92 0.38
CA SER A 67 2.14 -15.97 0.20
C SER A 67 2.63 -17.39 0.53
N GLU A 68 3.88 -17.70 0.22
CA GLU A 68 4.50 -19.00 0.55
C GLU A 68 4.65 -19.14 2.06
N ALA A 69 5.19 -18.10 2.71
CA ALA A 69 5.36 -18.08 4.15
C ALA A 69 4.02 -18.16 4.92
N VAL A 70 2.98 -17.44 4.48
CA VAL A 70 1.63 -17.53 5.06
C VAL A 70 1.05 -18.94 4.91
N ALA A 71 1.24 -19.59 3.76
CA ALA A 71 0.76 -20.95 3.55
C ALA A 71 1.42 -21.95 4.51
N GLU A 72 2.74 -21.82 4.75
CA GLU A 72 3.46 -22.64 5.72
C GLU A 72 3.04 -22.37 7.17
N LEU A 73 2.89 -21.08 7.55
CA LEU A 73 2.44 -20.70 8.89
C LEU A 73 1.06 -21.27 9.20
N LYS A 74 0.13 -21.24 8.25
CA LYS A 74 -1.22 -21.81 8.42
C LYS A 74 -1.24 -23.33 8.61
N GLN A 75 -0.19 -24.05 8.24
CA GLN A 75 -0.06 -25.49 8.49
C GLN A 75 0.42 -25.80 9.92
N ALA A 76 0.87 -24.79 10.68
CA ALA A 76 1.26 -24.96 12.07
C ALA A 76 0.03 -25.08 12.98
N ASP A 77 -0.37 -26.32 13.27
CA ASP A 77 -1.52 -26.65 14.11
C ASP A 77 -1.23 -26.70 15.63
N ASN A 78 0.00 -26.41 16.03
CA ASN A 78 0.45 -26.34 17.43
C ASN A 78 1.70 -25.47 17.58
N LEU A 79 2.05 -25.14 18.83
CA LEU A 79 3.17 -24.24 19.15
C LEU A 79 4.52 -24.76 18.64
N ASP A 80 4.82 -26.05 18.77
CA ASP A 80 6.10 -26.60 18.31
C ASP A 80 6.29 -26.48 16.80
N LYS A 81 5.23 -26.73 16.04
CA LYS A 81 5.24 -26.54 14.58
C LYS A 81 5.40 -25.06 14.23
N LEU A 82 4.70 -24.17 14.94
CA LEU A 82 4.82 -22.73 14.72
C LEU A 82 6.25 -22.25 14.96
N VAL A 83 6.87 -22.65 16.07
CA VAL A 83 8.27 -22.33 16.40
C VAL A 83 9.21 -22.81 15.30
N LYS A 84 9.01 -24.01 14.75
CA LYS A 84 9.83 -24.52 13.63
C LYS A 84 9.70 -23.67 12.37
N VAL A 85 8.48 -23.26 12.02
CA VAL A 85 8.23 -22.42 10.83
C VAL A 85 8.84 -21.03 11.03
N LEU A 86 8.66 -20.40 12.19
CA LEU A 86 9.25 -19.09 12.49
C LEU A 86 10.79 -19.13 12.45
N ASN A 87 11.40 -20.18 13.04
CA ASN A 87 12.85 -20.37 13.00
C ASN A 87 13.38 -20.61 11.58
N LYS A 88 12.62 -21.26 10.70
CA LYS A 88 12.97 -21.43 9.27
C LYS A 88 13.20 -20.06 8.60
N PHE A 89 12.33 -19.09 8.88
CA PHE A 89 12.41 -17.73 8.36
C PHE A 89 13.37 -16.82 9.13
N GLY A 90 14.02 -17.34 10.19
CA GLY A 90 14.90 -16.55 11.05
C GLY A 90 14.15 -15.54 11.91
N VAL A 91 12.88 -15.81 12.22
CA VAL A 91 12.09 -15.04 13.20
C VAL A 91 12.34 -15.64 14.58
N ASN A 92 12.94 -14.87 15.48
CA ASN A 92 13.17 -15.32 16.85
C ASN A 92 11.86 -15.39 17.64
N ILE A 93 11.70 -16.42 18.48
CA ILE A 93 10.54 -16.61 19.33
C ILE A 93 10.98 -17.09 20.73
N ASN A 94 10.45 -16.44 21.77
CA ASN A 94 10.56 -16.90 23.16
C ASN A 94 9.19 -17.41 23.64
N THR A 95 9.18 -18.60 24.26
CA THR A 95 8.00 -19.29 24.81
C THR A 95 8.09 -19.52 26.32
N GLU A 96 9.07 -18.96 27.03
CA GLU A 96 9.28 -19.17 28.47
C GLU A 96 8.11 -18.65 29.33
N GLU A 97 7.39 -17.63 28.85
CA GLU A 97 6.23 -17.05 29.54
C GLU A 97 4.89 -17.66 29.10
N THR A 98 4.92 -18.78 28.39
CA THR A 98 3.68 -19.46 27.97
C THR A 98 2.96 -20.05 29.18
N PRO A 99 1.65 -19.80 29.36
CA PRO A 99 0.91 -20.36 30.48
C PRO A 99 0.78 -21.88 30.40
N ASP A 100 0.86 -22.55 31.55
CA ASP A 100 0.66 -23.99 31.64
C ASP A 100 -0.70 -24.43 31.04
N GLY A 101 -0.66 -25.48 30.21
CA GLY A 101 -1.86 -26.01 29.56
C GLY A 101 -2.45 -25.13 28.45
N ALA A 102 -1.78 -24.05 28.05
CA ALA A 102 -2.17 -23.24 26.90
C ALA A 102 -1.94 -24.00 25.59
N ASN A 103 -2.92 -23.94 24.68
CA ASN A 103 -2.81 -24.43 23.31
C ASN A 103 -2.78 -23.24 22.35
N TYR A 104 -1.89 -23.30 21.36
CA TYR A 104 -1.71 -22.25 20.37
C TYR A 104 -2.00 -22.77 18.98
N LYS A 105 -2.68 -21.96 18.16
CA LYS A 105 -2.92 -22.23 16.74
C LYS A 105 -2.84 -20.96 15.93
N VAL A 106 -2.29 -21.07 14.72
CA VAL A 106 -2.36 -20.00 13.73
C VAL A 106 -3.80 -19.88 13.25
N ASP A 107 -4.36 -18.68 13.36
CA ASP A 107 -5.73 -18.38 12.98
C ASP A 107 -5.84 -18.21 11.45
N PRO A 108 -6.95 -18.66 10.81
CA PRO A 108 -7.21 -18.44 9.39
C PRO A 108 -7.11 -16.97 8.94
N ALA A 109 -7.35 -16.01 9.83
CA ALA A 109 -7.21 -14.58 9.58
C ALA A 109 -5.76 -14.12 9.32
N THR A 110 -4.77 -14.97 9.55
CA THR A 110 -3.37 -14.72 9.15
C THR A 110 -3.31 -14.41 7.66
N HIS A 111 -2.73 -13.27 7.31
CA HIS A 111 -2.55 -12.81 5.94
C HIS A 111 -1.23 -12.06 5.85
N GLY A 112 -0.85 -11.67 4.64
CA GLY A 112 0.31 -10.80 4.47
C GLY A 112 0.09 -9.79 3.36
N HIS A 113 0.93 -8.77 3.42
CA HIS A 113 0.98 -7.63 2.51
C HIS A 113 2.23 -7.82 1.66
N ALA A 114 2.04 -8.33 0.44
CA ALA A 114 3.14 -8.70 -0.43
C ALA A 114 3.93 -7.48 -0.91
N ASP A 115 3.26 -6.34 -1.09
CA ASP A 115 3.84 -5.02 -1.36
C ASP A 115 4.79 -4.55 -0.27
N GLU A 116 4.51 -4.85 1.00
CA GLU A 116 5.29 -4.41 2.14
C GLU A 116 6.28 -5.48 2.63
N GLY A 117 6.26 -6.68 2.05
CA GLY A 117 7.08 -7.80 2.53
C GLY A 117 6.73 -8.18 3.98
N GLU A 118 5.45 -8.04 4.34
CA GLU A 118 4.95 -8.16 5.72
C GLU A 118 3.90 -9.27 5.88
N ILE A 119 3.89 -9.90 7.06
CA ILE A 119 2.87 -10.85 7.50
C ILE A 119 2.22 -10.36 8.79
N HIS A 120 0.89 -10.33 8.79
CA HIS A 120 0.07 -10.28 9.99
C HIS A 120 -0.19 -11.70 10.49
N LEU A 121 0.65 -12.18 11.41
CA LEU A 121 0.54 -13.50 12.01
C LEU A 121 -0.48 -13.49 13.15
N VAL A 122 -1.66 -14.02 12.89
CA VAL A 122 -2.73 -14.09 13.89
C VAL A 122 -2.63 -15.41 14.65
N ILE A 123 -2.46 -15.34 15.95
CA ILE A 123 -2.35 -16.50 16.84
C ILE A 123 -3.52 -16.50 17.81
N SER A 124 -4.19 -17.65 17.90
CA SER A 124 -5.16 -17.94 18.95
C SER A 124 -4.49 -18.73 20.08
N GLN A 125 -4.70 -18.30 21.31
CA GLN A 125 -4.34 -19.01 22.53
C GLN A 125 -5.62 -19.49 23.22
N THR A 126 -5.73 -20.79 23.46
CA THR A 126 -6.79 -21.39 24.28
C THR A 126 -6.22 -21.83 25.61
N THR A 127 -6.73 -21.29 26.71
CA THR A 127 -6.51 -21.80 28.08
C THR A 127 -7.84 -22.32 28.64
N THR A 128 -7.83 -22.96 29.81
CA THR A 128 -9.01 -23.62 30.40
C THR A 128 -10.30 -22.79 30.41
N ASN A 129 -10.18 -21.45 30.52
CA ASN A 129 -11.34 -20.57 30.71
C ASN A 129 -11.49 -19.48 29.62
N ARG A 130 -10.61 -19.42 28.62
CA ARG A 130 -10.64 -18.34 27.62
C ARG A 130 -9.96 -18.71 26.31
N ILE A 131 -10.42 -18.06 25.24
CA ILE A 131 -9.72 -17.97 23.97
C ILE A 131 -9.31 -16.50 23.80
N SER A 132 -8.02 -16.26 23.59
CA SER A 132 -7.45 -14.96 23.31
C SER A 132 -6.83 -14.99 21.92
N VAL A 133 -6.89 -13.89 21.17
CA VAL A 133 -6.31 -13.78 19.83
C VAL A 133 -5.44 -12.52 19.78
N PHE A 134 -4.30 -12.61 19.12
CA PHE A 134 -3.40 -11.47 18.90
C PHE A 134 -2.75 -11.57 17.52
N THR A 135 -2.49 -10.42 16.91
CA THR A 135 -1.80 -10.29 15.64
C THR A 135 -0.38 -9.80 15.88
N PHE A 136 0.61 -10.57 15.42
CA PHE A 136 2.01 -10.18 15.41
C PHE A 136 2.40 -9.71 14.01
N GLU A 137 3.07 -8.58 13.91
CA GLU A 137 3.56 -8.02 12.64
C GLU A 137 4.97 -8.54 12.35
N ILE A 138 5.21 -9.14 11.19
CA ILE A 138 6.53 -9.69 10.84
C ILE A 138 6.93 -9.21 9.44
N THR A 139 7.96 -8.38 9.41
CA THR A 139 8.57 -7.83 8.17
C THR A 139 9.77 -8.67 7.71
N GLY A 140 10.38 -8.32 6.58
CA GLY A 140 11.61 -8.95 6.09
C GLY A 140 11.40 -10.10 5.11
N PHE A 141 10.18 -10.23 4.57
CA PHE A 141 9.89 -11.12 3.44
C PHE A 141 10.12 -10.41 2.12
N LYS A 142 10.06 -11.16 1.01
CA LYS A 142 10.21 -10.58 -0.32
C LYS A 142 9.06 -9.62 -0.64
N GLU A 143 9.39 -8.34 -0.77
CA GLU A 143 8.51 -7.34 -1.34
C GLU A 143 8.23 -7.68 -2.82
N VAL A 144 6.95 -7.79 -3.14
CA VAL A 144 6.44 -7.88 -4.50
C VAL A 144 5.67 -6.59 -4.70
N LYS A 145 6.22 -5.65 -5.48
CA LYS A 145 5.47 -4.48 -5.92
C LYS A 145 4.19 -4.94 -6.61
N THR A 146 3.08 -4.96 -5.89
CA THR A 146 1.76 -5.11 -6.50
C THR A 146 1.48 -3.80 -7.20
N LEU A 147 1.76 -3.80 -8.50
CA LEU A 147 1.30 -2.73 -9.38
C LEU A 147 -0.21 -2.74 -9.28
N GLU A 148 -0.82 -1.66 -8.78
CA GLU A 148 -2.27 -1.55 -8.78
C GLU A 148 -2.80 -1.87 -10.18
N ALA A 149 -3.87 -2.65 -10.26
CA ALA A 149 -4.43 -3.06 -11.52
C ALA A 149 -5.92 -2.73 -11.56
N TYR A 150 -6.36 -2.17 -12.68
CA TYR A 150 -7.70 -1.66 -12.89
C TYR A 150 -8.44 -2.59 -13.84
N ASN A 151 -9.70 -2.90 -13.52
CA ASN A 151 -10.59 -3.57 -14.46
C ASN A 151 -11.17 -2.50 -15.39
N LEU A 152 -10.72 -2.49 -16.65
CA LEU A 152 -11.24 -1.61 -17.70
C LEU A 152 -11.92 -2.47 -18.76
N GLY A 153 -13.25 -2.60 -18.67
CA GLY A 153 -14.02 -3.49 -19.52
C GLY A 153 -13.59 -4.95 -19.37
N SER A 154 -13.24 -5.60 -20.48
CA SER A 154 -12.75 -6.98 -20.49
C SER A 154 -11.26 -7.11 -20.16
N TYR A 155 -10.61 -6.05 -19.65
CA TYR A 155 -9.16 -6.01 -19.45
C TYR A 155 -8.75 -5.68 -18.01
N ILE A 156 -7.66 -6.30 -17.56
CA ILE A 156 -6.91 -5.91 -16.36
C ILE A 156 -5.72 -5.07 -16.83
N VAL A 157 -5.64 -3.82 -16.37
CA VAL A 157 -4.63 -2.83 -16.80
C VAL A 157 -3.81 -2.37 -15.60
N LYS A 158 -2.49 -2.52 -15.65
CA LYS A 158 -1.59 -2.07 -14.57
C LYS A 158 -1.52 -0.55 -14.50
N SER A 159 -1.25 -0.03 -13.31
CA SER A 159 -1.07 1.39 -13.06
C SER A 159 0.36 1.87 -13.28
N GLN A 160 1.36 1.00 -13.19
CA GLN A 160 2.75 1.44 -13.25
C GLN A 160 3.33 1.35 -14.66
N ALA A 161 3.85 2.48 -15.14
CA ALA A 161 4.62 2.55 -16.37
C ALA A 161 5.96 1.81 -16.25
N SER A 162 6.39 1.19 -17.34
CA SER A 162 7.70 0.55 -17.50
C SER A 162 8.52 1.21 -18.62
N THR A 163 8.22 2.48 -18.91
CA THR A 163 8.78 3.24 -20.02
C THR A 163 9.51 4.50 -19.55
N GLU A 164 10.50 4.94 -20.33
CA GLU A 164 11.26 6.17 -20.06
C GLU A 164 10.52 7.44 -20.51
N LEU A 165 9.42 7.32 -21.26
CA LEU A 165 8.62 8.46 -21.74
C LEU A 165 8.14 9.35 -20.59
N SER A 166 8.10 10.65 -20.80
CA SER A 166 7.48 11.61 -19.89
C SER A 166 5.96 11.43 -19.82
N LEU A 167 5.32 11.95 -18.76
CA LEU A 167 3.85 11.88 -18.61
C LEU A 167 3.10 12.50 -19.80
N LEU A 168 3.64 13.58 -20.38
CA LEU A 168 3.04 14.23 -21.56
C LEU A 168 3.16 13.35 -22.80
N GLU A 169 4.31 12.72 -23.01
CA GLU A 169 4.52 11.78 -24.12
C GLU A 169 3.62 10.54 -23.98
N ILE A 170 3.48 10.00 -22.77
CA ILE A 170 2.56 8.90 -22.47
C ILE A 170 1.12 9.31 -22.81
N LYS A 171 0.65 10.44 -22.28
CA LYS A 171 -0.70 10.96 -22.58
C LYS A 171 -0.94 11.10 -24.09
N GLN A 172 -0.02 11.75 -24.81
CA GLN A 172 -0.14 11.95 -26.25
C GLN A 172 -0.15 10.64 -27.02
N LYS A 173 0.72 9.69 -26.64
CA LYS A 173 0.79 8.36 -27.28
C LYS A 173 -0.52 7.59 -27.13
N LEU A 174 -1.08 7.55 -25.92
CA LEU A 174 -2.34 6.83 -25.64
C LEU A 174 -3.52 7.45 -26.38
N LEU A 175 -3.67 8.78 -26.35
CA LEU A 175 -4.77 9.46 -27.06
C LEU A 175 -4.64 9.31 -28.59
N SER A 176 -3.45 9.50 -29.15
CA SER A 176 -3.21 9.36 -30.59
C SER A 176 -3.43 7.92 -31.08
N ALA A 177 -3.18 6.93 -30.22
CA ALA A 177 -3.45 5.54 -30.53
C ALA A 177 -4.95 5.24 -30.49
N GLN A 178 -5.66 5.74 -29.47
CA GLN A 178 -7.11 5.59 -29.36
C GLN A 178 -7.87 6.21 -30.54
N GLU A 179 -7.42 7.36 -31.06
CA GLU A 179 -8.03 7.98 -32.23
C GLU A 179 -8.00 7.08 -33.48
N LYS A 180 -7.06 6.12 -33.55
CA LYS A 180 -6.96 5.18 -34.66
C LYS A 180 -7.86 3.97 -34.45
N SER A 181 -7.67 3.27 -33.33
CA SER A 181 -8.47 2.09 -32.98
C SER A 181 -8.26 1.69 -31.52
N PHE A 182 -9.13 0.82 -31.01
CA PHE A 182 -8.95 0.22 -29.68
C PHE A 182 -7.73 -0.72 -29.64
N ASP A 183 -7.44 -1.44 -30.72
CA ASP A 183 -6.24 -2.28 -30.82
C ASP A 183 -4.96 -1.45 -30.77
N ASP A 184 -4.94 -0.29 -31.43
CA ASP A 184 -3.83 0.65 -31.34
C ASP A 184 -3.65 1.17 -29.91
N LEU A 185 -4.75 1.53 -29.21
CA LEU A 185 -4.68 1.92 -27.79
C LEU A 185 -4.09 0.81 -26.92
N LYS A 186 -4.54 -0.44 -27.11
CA LYS A 186 -4.01 -1.61 -26.39
C LYS A 186 -2.52 -1.79 -26.65
N ASN A 187 -2.06 -1.67 -27.89
CA ASN A 187 -0.64 -1.74 -28.23
C ASN A 187 0.17 -0.60 -27.58
N ALA A 188 -0.36 0.62 -27.58
CA ALA A 188 0.27 1.75 -26.90
C ALA A 188 0.37 1.53 -25.38
N LEU A 189 -0.66 0.97 -24.75
CA LEU A 189 -0.62 0.58 -23.34
C LEU A 189 0.43 -0.51 -23.08
N ILE A 190 0.56 -1.51 -23.94
CA ILE A 190 1.62 -2.54 -23.85
C ILE A 190 3.01 -1.89 -23.90
N GLU A 191 3.23 -0.92 -24.77
CA GLU A 191 4.51 -0.21 -24.86
C GLU A 191 4.81 0.64 -23.62
N VAL A 192 3.78 1.21 -22.99
CA VAL A 192 3.92 2.04 -21.78
C VAL A 192 4.07 1.20 -20.52
N LEU A 193 3.31 0.11 -20.40
CA LEU A 193 3.16 -0.70 -19.18
C LEU A 193 3.95 -2.03 -19.23
N GLY A 194 4.57 -2.37 -20.37
CA GLY A 194 5.21 -3.66 -20.64
C GLY A 194 4.24 -4.73 -21.15
N GLN A 195 4.78 -5.87 -21.63
CA GLN A 195 3.98 -6.95 -22.23
C GLN A 195 2.89 -7.52 -21.32
N ASP A 196 3.12 -7.53 -20.01
CA ASP A 196 2.15 -7.97 -19.01
C ASP A 196 1.30 -6.82 -18.45
N GLY A 197 1.36 -5.63 -19.06
CA GLY A 197 0.72 -4.40 -18.60
C GLY A 197 -0.79 -4.35 -18.82
N ILE A 198 -1.29 -5.10 -19.79
CA ILE A 198 -2.72 -5.25 -20.08
C ILE A 198 -3.01 -6.70 -20.47
N LYS A 199 -3.98 -7.31 -19.81
CA LYS A 199 -4.39 -8.71 -20.05
C LYS A 199 -5.90 -8.82 -20.10
N LEU A 200 -6.42 -9.83 -20.78
CA LEU A 200 -7.84 -10.15 -20.71
C LEU A 200 -8.20 -10.56 -19.28
N ASN A 201 -9.34 -10.06 -18.80
CA ASN A 201 -9.95 -10.53 -17.59
C ASN A 201 -10.78 -11.79 -17.92
N GLU A 202 -10.25 -12.97 -17.58
CA GLU A 202 -10.90 -14.27 -17.85
C GLU A 202 -12.30 -14.38 -17.24
N THR A 203 -12.61 -13.61 -16.18
CA THR A 203 -13.97 -13.57 -15.60
C THR A 203 -14.99 -12.79 -16.44
N GLN A 204 -14.52 -12.02 -17.43
CA GLN A 204 -15.33 -11.17 -18.33
C GLN A 204 -15.17 -11.57 -19.81
N GLU A 205 -14.58 -12.73 -20.10
CA GLU A 205 -14.19 -13.18 -21.46
C GLU A 205 -15.36 -13.15 -22.47
N ASN A 206 -16.60 -13.27 -21.99
CA ASN A 206 -17.80 -13.35 -22.83
C ASN A 206 -18.47 -11.99 -23.14
N LYS A 207 -17.93 -10.84 -22.69
CA LYS A 207 -18.65 -9.55 -22.78
C LYS A 207 -18.14 -8.57 -23.85
N ASN A 208 -17.05 -8.86 -24.55
CA ASN A 208 -16.48 -7.99 -25.61
C ASN A 208 -16.49 -6.49 -25.23
N LEU A 209 -16.07 -6.16 -24.01
CA LEU A 209 -16.12 -4.80 -23.47
C LEU A 209 -14.79 -4.08 -23.72
N GLU A 210 -14.87 -2.97 -24.43
CA GLU A 210 -13.77 -2.04 -24.64
C GLU A 210 -13.87 -0.85 -23.67
N PHE A 211 -12.81 -0.04 -23.63
CA PHE A 211 -12.80 1.22 -22.90
C PHE A 211 -12.23 2.36 -23.75
N ALA A 212 -12.63 3.58 -23.41
CA ALA A 212 -12.11 4.81 -24.00
C ALA A 212 -11.75 5.84 -22.93
N LEU A 213 -10.59 6.45 -23.11
CA LEU A 213 -10.06 7.58 -22.36
C LEU A 213 -10.70 8.87 -22.88
N ASP A 214 -11.29 9.69 -22.00
CA ASP A 214 -11.86 10.97 -22.41
C ASP A 214 -10.76 12.06 -22.42
N ALA A 215 -10.39 12.54 -23.59
CA ALA A 215 -9.31 13.52 -23.78
C ALA A 215 -9.50 14.82 -22.96
N ASN A 216 -10.75 15.16 -22.62
CA ASN A 216 -11.09 16.36 -21.84
C ASN A 216 -11.06 16.14 -20.32
N LYS A 217 -10.82 14.90 -19.88
CA LYS A 217 -10.93 14.47 -18.48
C LYS A 217 -9.63 13.82 -18.01
N ILE A 218 -8.49 14.45 -18.28
CA ILE A 218 -7.17 13.92 -17.95
C ILE A 218 -6.38 14.93 -17.14
N ASP A 219 -6.04 14.56 -15.91
CA ASP A 219 -5.15 15.32 -15.05
C ASP A 219 -3.74 14.75 -15.14
N VAL A 220 -2.75 15.61 -15.38
CA VAL A 220 -1.33 15.23 -15.35
C VAL A 220 -0.72 15.88 -14.12
N LEU A 221 -0.40 15.06 -13.13
CA LEU A 221 0.14 15.47 -11.85
C LEU A 221 1.65 15.24 -11.84
N SER A 222 2.41 16.25 -12.27
CA SER A 222 3.88 16.14 -12.36
C SER A 222 4.55 15.98 -10.99
N ASP A 223 3.92 16.46 -9.93
CA ASP A 223 4.40 16.40 -8.55
C ASP A 223 4.23 15.01 -7.92
N SER A 224 3.23 14.25 -8.33
CA SER A 224 3.06 12.84 -7.93
C SER A 224 3.45 11.83 -9.01
N ASN A 225 4.04 12.31 -10.11
CA ASN A 225 4.45 11.52 -11.27
C ASN A 225 3.30 10.66 -11.87
N GLN A 226 2.10 11.22 -11.96
CA GLN A 226 0.89 10.50 -12.31
C GLN A 226 0.10 11.12 -13.47
N ILE A 227 -0.65 10.27 -14.16
CA ILE A 227 -1.73 10.66 -15.06
C ILE A 227 -3.01 10.04 -14.53
N ILE A 228 -4.02 10.87 -14.26
CA ILE A 228 -5.35 10.42 -13.87
C ILE A 228 -6.26 10.58 -15.08
N PHE A 229 -6.73 9.45 -15.61
CA PHE A 229 -7.79 9.40 -16.60
C PHE A 229 -9.12 9.34 -15.85
N ASN A 230 -9.77 10.49 -15.75
CA ASN A 230 -11.11 10.57 -15.18
C ASN A 230 -12.13 10.18 -16.26
N ASP A 231 -13.24 9.62 -15.82
CA ASP A 231 -14.37 9.26 -16.69
C ASP A 231 -13.98 8.32 -17.85
N VAL A 232 -13.16 7.29 -17.59
CA VAL A 232 -12.90 6.21 -18.55
C VAL A 232 -14.21 5.48 -18.83
N LYS A 233 -14.67 5.53 -20.07
CA LYS A 233 -15.96 4.97 -20.50
C LYS A 233 -15.76 3.53 -20.94
N ILE A 234 -16.56 2.63 -20.39
CA ILE A 234 -16.62 1.22 -20.78
C ILE A 234 -17.88 0.99 -21.59
N TYR A 235 -17.75 0.29 -22.72
CA TYR A 235 -18.86 0.03 -23.66
C TYR A 235 -18.71 -1.34 -24.34
N ASP A 236 -19.82 -1.86 -24.87
CA ASP A 236 -19.80 -3.06 -25.72
C ASP A 236 -19.21 -2.70 -27.08
N ALA A 237 -18.21 -3.44 -27.56
CA ALA A 237 -17.58 -3.15 -28.84
C ALA A 237 -18.56 -3.19 -30.02
N ASN A 238 -19.67 -3.91 -29.88
CA ASN A 238 -20.75 -4.00 -30.87
C ASN A 238 -21.76 -2.85 -30.78
N ASP A 239 -21.80 -2.11 -29.67
CA ASP A 239 -22.68 -0.95 -29.44
C ASP A 239 -21.91 0.19 -28.72
N LYS A 240 -20.96 0.78 -29.44
CA LYS A 240 -20.09 1.86 -28.92
C LYS A 240 -20.86 3.13 -28.53
N GLY A 241 -22.13 3.26 -28.95
CA GLY A 241 -22.98 4.41 -28.61
C GLY A 241 -23.50 4.37 -27.17
N LYS A 242 -23.45 3.21 -26.51
CA LYS A 242 -23.96 3.02 -25.16
C LYS A 242 -22.83 2.81 -24.15
N VAL A 243 -22.57 3.83 -23.34
CA VAL A 243 -21.70 3.71 -22.17
C VAL A 243 -22.39 2.85 -21.12
N LEU A 244 -21.73 1.79 -20.68
CA LEU A 244 -22.23 0.84 -19.69
C LEU A 244 -21.73 1.18 -18.29
N GLU A 245 -20.50 1.64 -18.19
CA GLU A 245 -19.84 1.99 -16.94
C GLU A 245 -18.86 3.15 -17.18
N THR A 246 -18.58 3.89 -16.12
CA THR A 246 -17.56 4.93 -16.10
C THR A 246 -16.72 4.75 -14.85
N THR A 247 -15.41 4.79 -15.00
CA THR A 247 -14.44 4.58 -13.91
C THR A 247 -13.26 5.53 -14.04
N ASN A 248 -12.38 5.53 -13.05
CA ASN A 248 -11.11 6.27 -13.11
C ASN A 248 -9.96 5.28 -13.25
N TYR A 249 -8.93 5.71 -13.98
CA TYR A 249 -7.69 4.96 -14.12
C TYR A 249 -6.51 5.87 -13.80
N THR A 250 -5.69 5.47 -12.83
CA THR A 250 -4.47 6.18 -12.48
C THR A 250 -3.28 5.42 -13.04
N LEU A 251 -2.44 6.13 -13.79
CA LEU A 251 -1.16 5.66 -14.28
C LEU A 251 -0.05 6.41 -13.55
N SER A 252 0.78 5.68 -12.81
CA SER A 252 1.98 6.17 -12.13
C SER A 252 3.22 5.82 -12.95
N LYS A 253 4.19 6.73 -13.04
CA LYS A 253 5.51 6.44 -13.59
C LYS A 253 6.51 6.14 -12.49
#